data_AF-A0A937MIQ2-F1
#
_entry.id   AF-A0A937MIQ2-F1
#
_cell.length_a   1.000
_cell.length_b   1.000
_cell.length_c   1.000
_cell.angle_alpha   90.00
_cell.angle_beta   90.00
_cell.angle_gamma   90.00
#
_symmetry.space_group_name_H-M   'P 1'
#
loop_
_entity.id
_entity.type
_entity.pdbx_description
1 polymer ?
#
loop_
_entity_poly.entity_id
_entity_poly.type
_entity_poly.pdbx_seq_one_letter_code
_entity_poly.pdbx_strand_id
1 'polypeptide(L)'
;MSEQDERIPMLDVETADGELAQLFEGVTEMLGRVPNSYRVLSHSPHIAKAFLPFNAVMQRQGAGSILTTKIKEMVVVKTSHVNGCAY
;
A
#
# COMPACT_ATOMS: atom_id res chain seq x y z
N MET A 1 18.98 -0.98 -7.77
CA MET A 1 19.22 -0.48 -6.40
C MET A 1 19.79 -1.65 -5.63
N SER A 2 21.03 -1.56 -5.16
CA SER A 2 21.59 -2.59 -4.28
C SER A 2 20.92 -2.50 -2.89
N GLU A 3 20.87 -3.59 -2.13
CA GLU A 3 20.35 -3.63 -0.75
C GLU A 3 20.97 -2.60 0.21
N GLN A 4 22.06 -1.93 -0.19
CA GLN A 4 22.78 -0.93 0.62
C GLN A 4 22.17 0.49 0.56
N ASP A 5 21.09 0.72 -0.20
CA ASP A 5 20.48 2.05 -0.39
C ASP A 5 19.04 2.18 0.20
N GLU A 6 18.55 1.14 0.90
CA GLU A 6 17.23 1.20 1.56
C GLU A 6 17.32 1.81 2.96
N ARG A 7 16.66 2.95 3.17
CA ARG A 7 16.59 3.63 4.49
C ARG A 7 15.81 2.84 5.54
N ILE A 8 14.80 2.08 5.11
CA ILE A 8 14.01 1.17 5.94
C ILE A 8 13.87 -0.13 5.15
N PRO A 9 14.26 -1.28 5.69
CA PRO A 9 14.23 -2.54 4.96
C PRO A 9 12.78 -2.97 4.71
N MET A 10 12.52 -3.52 3.52
CA MET A 10 11.23 -4.16 3.24
C MET A 10 11.12 -5.50 3.97
N LEU A 11 10.00 -5.72 4.66
CA LEU A 11 9.70 -7.03 5.23
C LEU A 11 9.43 -8.04 4.11
N ASP A 12 10.02 -9.24 4.21
CA ASP A 12 9.77 -10.31 3.26
C ASP A 12 8.39 -10.93 3.48
N VAL A 13 7.67 -11.14 2.38
CA VAL A 13 6.34 -11.76 2.40
C VAL A 13 6.46 -13.26 2.58
N GLU A 14 7.52 -13.89 2.05
CA GLU A 14 7.71 -15.35 2.10
C GLU A 14 8.09 -15.84 3.50
N THR A 15 8.83 -15.02 4.25
CA THR A 15 9.27 -15.35 5.62
C THR A 15 8.39 -14.72 6.70
N ALA A 16 7.30 -14.03 6.32
CA ALA A 16 6.38 -13.44 7.29
C ALA A 16 5.63 -14.53 8.06
N ASP A 17 5.50 -14.35 9.37
CA ASP A 17 4.77 -15.26 10.24
C ASP A 17 3.71 -14.51 11.08
N GLY A 18 2.88 -15.28 11.79
CA GLY A 18 1.89 -14.78 12.74
C GLY A 18 1.02 -13.63 12.21
N GLU A 19 1.02 -12.52 12.93
CA GLU A 19 0.20 -11.35 12.62
C GLU A 19 0.60 -10.65 11.31
N LEU A 20 1.89 -10.70 10.96
CA LEU A 20 2.43 -10.08 9.75
C LEU A 20 1.97 -10.84 8.51
N ALA A 21 2.01 -12.18 8.56
CA ALA A 21 1.50 -13.04 7.48
C ALA A 21 0.01 -12.78 7.21
N GLN A 22 -0.81 -12.71 8.28
CA GLN A 22 -2.24 -12.40 8.18
C GLN A 22 -2.50 -11.02 7.57
N LEU A 23 -1.68 -10.02 7.93
CA LEU A 23 -1.77 -8.71 7.32
C LEU A 23 -1.45 -8.77 5.82
N PHE A 24 -0.37 -9.44 5.42
CA PHE A 24 0.00 -9.55 4.00
C PHE A 24 -0.99 -10.36 3.16
N GLU A 25 -1.63 -11.37 3.74
CA GLU A 25 -2.75 -12.08 3.12
C GLU A 25 -3.92 -11.11 2.85
N GLY A 26 -4.37 -10.37 3.88
CA GLY A 26 -5.45 -9.39 3.71
C GLY A 26 -5.11 -8.25 2.73
N VAL A 27 -3.85 -7.79 2.73
CA VAL A 27 -3.37 -6.82 1.73
C VAL A 27 -3.45 -7.42 0.32
N THR A 28 -3.10 -8.70 0.15
CA THR A 28 -3.15 -9.39 -1.13
C THR A 28 -4.59 -9.62 -1.60
N GLU A 29 -5.49 -10.06 -0.72
CA GLU A 29 -6.92 -10.19 -1.04
C GLU A 29 -7.51 -8.86 -1.50
N MET A 30 -7.17 -7.78 -0.81
CA MET A 30 -7.68 -6.47 -1.15
C MET A 30 -6.99 -5.90 -2.38
N LEU A 31 -5.67 -6.00 -2.56
CA LEU A 31 -4.90 -5.25 -3.57
C LEU A 31 -4.35 -6.11 -4.72
N GLY A 32 -4.47 -7.42 -4.65
CA GLY A 32 -3.94 -8.40 -5.62
C GLY A 32 -2.45 -8.71 -5.47
N ARG A 33 -1.74 -7.99 -4.58
CA ARG A 33 -0.33 -8.20 -4.22
C ARG A 33 -0.03 -7.44 -2.93
N VAL A 34 1.16 -7.65 -2.36
CA VAL A 34 1.72 -6.78 -1.31
C VAL A 34 2.61 -5.71 -1.95
N PRO A 35 2.20 -4.42 -2.00
CA PRO A 35 3.06 -3.35 -2.49
C PRO A 35 4.27 -3.12 -1.57
N ASN A 36 5.40 -2.65 -2.11
CA ASN A 36 6.59 -2.34 -1.32
C ASN A 36 6.29 -1.34 -0.18
N SER A 37 5.40 -0.37 -0.42
CA SER A 37 4.93 0.56 0.63
C SER A 37 4.27 -0.15 1.81
N TYR A 38 3.52 -1.24 1.59
CA TYR A 38 2.99 -2.07 2.68
C TYR A 38 4.08 -2.89 3.35
N ARG A 39 5.04 -3.44 2.60
CA ARG A 39 6.19 -4.17 3.17
C ARG A 39 7.01 -3.30 4.14
N VAL A 40 7.10 -2.00 3.87
CA VAL A 40 7.73 -1.03 4.77
C VAL A 40 6.78 -0.58 5.89
N LEU A 41 5.52 -0.25 5.57
CA LEU A 41 4.54 0.20 6.57
C LEU A 41 4.29 -0.86 7.66
N SER A 42 4.40 -2.14 7.31
CA SER A 42 4.21 -3.27 8.20
C SER A 42 5.25 -3.43 9.29
N HIS A 43 6.30 -2.60 9.34
CA HIS A 43 7.08 -2.41 10.58
C HIS A 43 6.20 -1.90 11.74
N SER A 44 5.02 -1.33 11.44
CA SER A 44 3.92 -1.13 12.38
C SER A 44 2.64 -1.83 11.88
N PRO A 45 2.45 -3.12 12.21
CA PRO A 45 1.36 -3.92 11.64
C PRO A 45 -0.04 -3.35 11.94
N HIS A 46 -0.27 -2.82 13.14
CA HIS A 46 -1.56 -2.24 13.49
C HIS A 46 -1.90 -0.98 12.68
N ILE A 47 -0.89 -0.15 12.36
CA ILE A 47 -1.08 1.01 11.48
C ILE A 47 -1.39 0.53 10.06
N ALA A 48 -0.64 -0.46 9.57
CA ALA A 48 -0.88 -1.03 8.24
C ALA A 48 -2.29 -1.63 8.11
N LYS A 49 -2.78 -2.35 9.15
CA LYS A 49 -4.14 -2.89 9.23
C LYS A 49 -5.20 -1.79 9.18
N ALA A 50 -5.02 -0.71 9.93
CA ALA A 50 -5.96 0.41 9.93
C ALA A 50 -5.94 1.18 8.60
N PHE A 51 -4.79 1.28 7.96
CA PHE A 51 -4.61 2.02 6.70
C PHE A 51 -5.20 1.30 5.48
N LEU A 52 -5.17 -0.03 5.46
CA LEU A 52 -5.66 -0.85 4.34
C LEU A 52 -7.10 -0.53 3.88
N PRO A 53 -8.13 -0.57 4.74
CA PRO A 53 -9.49 -0.23 4.32
C PRO A 53 -9.61 1.24 3.88
N PHE A 54 -8.92 2.16 4.56
CA PHE A 54 -8.89 3.57 4.15
C PHE A 54 -8.32 3.74 2.74
N ASN A 55 -7.17 3.13 2.45
CA ASN A 55 -6.54 3.18 1.14
C ASN A 55 -7.44 2.59 0.05
N ALA A 56 -8.04 1.43 0.32
CA ALA A 56 -8.92 0.76 -0.64
C ALA A 56 -10.13 1.63 -1.02
N VAL A 57 -10.78 2.30 -0.05
CA VAL A 57 -11.92 3.20 -0.31
C VAL A 57 -11.48 4.47 -1.05
N MET A 58 -10.32 5.02 -0.70
CA MET A 58 -9.80 6.21 -1.37
C MET A 58 -9.47 5.94 -2.84
N GLN A 59 -8.89 4.78 -3.16
CA GLN A 59 -8.44 4.46 -4.51
C GLN A 59 -9.52 3.81 -5.39
N ARG A 60 -10.42 3.03 -4.82
CA ARG A 60 -11.44 2.29 -5.59
C ARG A 60 -12.78 2.98 -5.65
N GLN A 61 -13.57 2.60 -6.64
CA GLN A 61 -14.98 2.96 -6.72
C GLN A 61 -15.79 2.14 -5.70
N GLY A 62 -16.89 2.71 -5.20
CA GLY A 62 -17.74 2.08 -4.18
C GLY A 62 -17.51 2.66 -2.78
N ALA A 63 -18.03 1.98 -1.76
CA ALA A 63 -17.94 2.37 -0.35
C ALA A 63 -18.31 3.84 -0.05
N GLY A 64 -19.30 4.37 -0.75
CA GLY A 64 -19.77 5.76 -0.60
C GLY A 64 -19.02 6.81 -1.44
N SER A 65 -18.04 6.40 -2.24
CA SER A 65 -17.33 7.33 -3.11
C SER A 65 -18.15 7.71 -4.35
N ILE A 66 -18.27 9.02 -4.59
CA ILE A 66 -18.95 9.59 -5.77
C ILE A 66 -18.02 9.73 -7.00
N LEU A 67 -16.71 9.51 -6.83
CA LEU A 67 -15.73 9.63 -7.91
C LEU A 67 -15.39 8.26 -8.49
N THR A 68 -15.21 8.21 -9.81
CA THR A 68 -14.75 7.00 -10.50
C THR A 68 -13.28 6.72 -10.18
N THR A 69 -12.87 5.45 -10.25
CA THR A 69 -11.45 5.06 -10.09
C THR A 69 -10.55 5.84 -11.05
N LYS A 70 -11.00 6.10 -12.30
CA LYS A 70 -10.22 6.83 -13.30
C LYS A 70 -9.89 8.26 -12.86
N ILE A 71 -10.85 8.99 -12.28
CA ILE A 71 -10.61 10.36 -11.80
C ILE A 71 -9.66 10.37 -10.62
N LYS A 72 -9.86 9.43 -9.68
CA LYS A 72 -8.99 9.28 -8.51
C LYS A 72 -7.53 9.01 -8.93
N GLU A 73 -7.33 8.09 -9.86
CA GLU A 73 -6.00 7.76 -10.37
C GLU A 73 -5.34 8.95 -11.08
N MET A 74 -6.09 9.75 -11.85
CA MET A 74 -5.55 10.98 -12.44
C MET A 74 -5.07 11.97 -11.37
N VAL A 75 -5.82 12.12 -10.27
CA VAL A 75 -5.41 12.98 -9.14
C VAL A 75 -4.16 12.44 -8.47
N VAL A 76 -4.08 11.12 -8.24
CA VAL A 76 -2.90 10.46 -7.67
C VAL A 76 -1.67 10.71 -8.55
N VAL A 77 -1.74 10.36 -9.84
CA VAL A 77 -0.63 10.52 -10.79
C VAL A 77 -0.21 11.99 -10.90
N LYS A 78 -1.17 12.92 -11.02
CA LYS A 78 -0.84 14.34 -11.12
C LYS A 78 -0.18 14.87 -9.85
N THR A 79 -0.64 14.44 -8.68
CA THR A 79 -0.07 14.83 -7.39
C THR A 79 1.35 14.28 -7.26
N SER A 80 1.57 13.00 -7.57
CA SER A 80 2.91 12.39 -7.57
C SER A 80 3.87 13.12 -8.52
N HIS A 81 3.40 13.47 -9.72
CA HIS A 81 4.19 14.21 -10.69
C HIS A 81 4.58 15.61 -10.19
N VAL A 82 3.64 16.37 -9.62
CA VAL A 82 3.91 17.70 -9.04
C VAL A 82 4.90 17.61 -7.87
N ASN A 83 4.84 16.53 -7.09
CA ASN A 83 5.74 16.29 -5.96
C ASN A 83 7.08 15.65 -6.34
N GLY A 84 7.30 15.32 -7.63
CA GLY A 84 8.51 14.60 -8.05
C GLY A 84 8.65 13.20 -7.43
N CYS A 85 7.54 12.56 -7.03
CA CYS A 85 7.54 11.21 -6.50
C CYS A 85 7.69 10.21 -7.65
N ALA A 86 8.84 9.54 -7.71
CA ALA A 86 9.18 8.58 -8.77
C ALA A 86 8.82 7.11 -8.43
N TYR A 87 8.37 6.85 -7.20
CA TYR A 87 7.74 5.59 -6.80
C TYR A 87 6.27 5.61 -7.19
#